data_AF-A0AAE6ZX92-F1
#
_entry.id   AF-A0AAE6ZX92-F1
#
_cell.length_a   1.000
_cell.length_b   1.000
_cell.length_c   1.000
_cell.angle_alpha   90.00
_cell.angle_beta   90.00
_cell.angle_gamma   90.00
#
_symmetry.space_group_name_H-M   'P 1'
#
loop_
_entity.id
_entity.type
_entity.pdbx_description
1 polymer ?
#
loop_
_entity_poly.entity_id
_entity_poly.type
_entity_poly.pdbx_seq_one_letter_code
_entity_poly.pdbx_strand_id
1 'polypeptide(L)'
;MNTFATLPIPDSRNAARYAQLVRSSKKAEWQIDRDLLQDRHFDFSRKFLPDSLSLVDRLTFLDAHEARLLSQIQGRTYAYLFGLVERFISAKMLDQGRAHVFDDQLALEALVRFSNDEIKHQELFRRIETMIGSQLPAGYRQVADPNDVARVVLASSTWSVLALTCHIELFVQSHYAQSIAPHEELCPLFKDVFKFHWKDESRHVVLDELEWKAEHAKLSPAECDQAVNDLIALVAAVDAILQAQSTADAEYFTRHASRSFSVDEAARINACMLDAYRWQYIISGVQHPHFARLLTRMTTPAQMSRINTALSPIMGH
;
A
#
# COMPACT_ATOMS: atom_id res chain seq x y z
N MET A 1 10.87 3.06 -52.16
CA MET A 1 11.25 4.15 -51.23
C MET A 1 10.48 3.91 -49.96
N ASN A 2 11.11 3.32 -48.95
CA ASN A 2 10.49 3.10 -47.65
C ASN A 2 10.65 4.38 -46.83
N THR A 3 9.55 5.10 -46.66
CA THR A 3 9.45 6.19 -45.69
C THR A 3 9.57 5.57 -44.29
N PHE A 4 10.76 5.67 -43.70
CA PHE A 4 10.92 5.44 -42.27
C PHE A 4 10.09 6.49 -41.55
N ALA A 5 8.95 6.08 -40.99
CA ALA A 5 8.25 6.86 -39.99
C ALA A 5 9.25 7.08 -38.84
N THR A 6 9.62 8.33 -38.58
CA THR A 6 10.36 8.72 -37.38
C THR A 6 9.47 8.38 -36.18
N LEU A 7 9.77 7.25 -35.54
CA LEU A 7 9.23 6.91 -34.23
C LEU A 7 9.64 8.03 -33.25
N PRO A 8 8.73 8.46 -32.36
CA PRO A 8 9.08 9.42 -31.32
C PRO A 8 10.23 8.84 -30.49
N ILE A 9 11.36 9.53 -30.49
CA ILE A 9 12.52 9.17 -29.68
C ILE A 9 12.07 9.28 -28.22
N PRO A 10 12.31 8.26 -27.37
CA PRO A 10 12.02 8.36 -25.94
C PRO A 10 12.63 9.64 -25.38
N ASP A 11 11.88 10.40 -24.57
CA ASP A 11 12.42 11.58 -23.91
C ASP A 11 13.71 11.16 -23.17
N SER A 12 14.85 11.65 -23.65
CA SER A 12 16.20 11.23 -23.19
C SER A 12 16.37 11.31 -21.66
N ARG A 13 15.57 12.15 -21.01
CA ARG A 13 15.52 12.30 -19.55
C ARG A 13 14.85 11.10 -18.85
N ASN A 14 13.83 10.49 -19.43
CA ASN A 14 13.15 9.32 -18.86
C ASN A 14 13.99 8.05 -19.01
N ALA A 15 14.61 7.82 -20.17
CA ALA A 15 15.54 6.70 -20.38
C ALA A 15 16.67 6.68 -19.33
N ALA A 16 17.23 7.84 -18.98
CA ALA A 16 18.24 7.95 -17.93
C ALA A 16 17.70 7.60 -16.52
N ARG A 17 16.42 7.94 -16.23
CA ARG A 17 15.75 7.56 -14.97
C ARG A 17 15.54 6.05 -14.90
N TYR A 18 15.00 5.41 -15.94
CA TYR A 18 14.86 3.96 -15.99
C TYR A 18 16.21 3.25 -15.82
N ALA A 19 17.26 3.71 -16.51
CA ALA A 19 18.62 3.17 -16.36
C ALA A 19 19.11 3.22 -14.91
N GLN A 20 18.86 4.33 -14.21
CA GLN A 20 19.25 4.50 -12.82
C GLN A 20 18.47 3.56 -11.90
N LEU A 21 17.18 3.37 -12.15
CA LEU A 21 16.32 2.48 -11.37
C LEU A 21 16.73 1.01 -11.54
N VAL A 22 17.05 0.59 -12.77
CA VAL A 22 17.60 -0.75 -13.05
C VAL A 22 18.90 -0.99 -12.27
N ARG A 23 19.84 -0.04 -12.31
CA ARG A 23 21.10 -0.14 -11.55
C ARG A 23 20.86 -0.22 -10.05
N SER A 24 19.94 0.61 -9.54
CA SER A 24 19.59 0.63 -8.12
C SER A 24 18.96 -0.68 -7.66
N SER A 25 17.98 -1.21 -8.41
CA SER A 25 17.34 -2.51 -8.16
C SER A 25 18.37 -3.63 -8.11
N LYS A 26 19.27 -3.72 -9.10
CA LYS A 26 20.35 -4.72 -9.13
C LYS A 26 21.27 -4.66 -7.90
N LYS A 27 21.60 -3.45 -7.44
CA LYS A 27 22.47 -3.25 -6.27
C LYS A 27 21.76 -3.57 -4.95
N ALA A 28 20.45 -3.34 -4.89
CA ALA A 28 19.64 -3.46 -3.70
C ALA A 28 19.00 -4.84 -3.50
N GLU A 29 19.15 -5.73 -4.48
CA GLU A 29 18.54 -7.06 -4.51
C GLU A 29 18.77 -7.86 -3.23
N TRP A 30 17.71 -8.51 -2.76
CA TRP A 30 17.68 -9.32 -1.55
C TRP A 30 16.68 -10.46 -1.69
N GLN A 31 16.81 -11.46 -0.84
CA GLN A 31 16.03 -12.70 -0.86
C GLN A 31 15.42 -12.96 0.52
N ILE A 32 14.16 -13.40 0.55
CA ILE A 32 13.38 -13.59 1.78
C ILE A 32 14.10 -14.51 2.77
N ASP A 33 14.53 -15.68 2.32
CA ASP A 33 15.17 -16.67 3.21
C ASP A 33 16.58 -16.27 3.63
N ARG A 34 17.38 -15.76 2.68
CA ARG A 34 18.79 -15.44 2.90
C ARG A 34 18.99 -14.20 3.78
N ASP A 35 18.23 -13.14 3.51
CA ASP A 35 18.54 -11.81 4.05
C ASP A 35 17.57 -11.35 5.14
N LEU A 36 16.37 -11.93 5.22
CA LEU A 36 15.30 -11.45 6.10
C LEU A 36 14.82 -12.47 7.12
N LEU A 37 14.26 -13.61 6.70
CA LEU A 37 13.58 -14.56 7.58
C LEU A 37 14.55 -15.52 8.28
N GLN A 38 15.41 -16.25 7.55
CA GLN A 38 16.30 -17.27 8.11
C GLN A 38 15.58 -18.13 9.18
N ASP A 39 16.17 -18.26 10.38
CA ASP A 39 15.59 -18.92 11.56
C ASP A 39 14.96 -17.93 12.56
N ARG A 40 14.58 -16.73 12.11
CA ARG A 40 14.04 -15.68 12.99
C ARG A 40 12.57 -15.91 13.30
N HIS A 41 12.16 -15.44 14.48
CA HIS A 41 10.79 -15.50 14.96
C HIS A 41 10.28 -14.11 15.35
N PHE A 42 8.95 -13.93 15.31
CA PHE A 42 8.31 -12.73 15.84
C PHE A 42 8.35 -12.74 17.38
N ASP A 43 8.70 -11.61 17.97
CA ASP A 43 8.74 -11.38 19.40
C ASP A 43 7.39 -10.81 19.89
N PHE A 44 6.52 -11.69 20.39
CA PHE A 44 5.19 -11.33 20.90
C PHE A 44 5.21 -10.62 22.26
N SER A 45 6.37 -10.44 22.89
CA SER A 45 6.50 -9.57 24.06
C SER A 45 6.48 -8.09 23.69
N ARG A 46 6.64 -7.77 22.40
CA ARG A 46 6.70 -6.41 21.84
C ARG A 46 5.49 -6.06 20.99
N LYS A 47 5.31 -4.76 20.74
CA LYS A 47 4.35 -4.25 19.75
C LYS A 47 4.81 -4.60 18.33
N PHE A 48 3.87 -4.76 17.42
CA PHE A 48 4.18 -4.91 15.99
C PHE A 48 4.06 -3.57 15.28
N LEU A 49 2.85 -2.98 15.24
CA LEU A 49 2.69 -1.60 14.76
C LEU A 49 3.01 -0.56 15.85
N PRO A 50 3.64 0.56 15.48
CA PRO A 50 3.83 1.71 16.37
C PRO A 50 2.51 2.45 16.62
N ASP A 51 2.47 3.25 17.67
CA ASP A 51 1.26 3.99 18.10
C ASP A 51 0.82 5.03 17.06
N SER A 52 1.77 5.62 16.35
CA SER A 52 1.50 6.54 15.23
C SER A 52 0.79 5.91 14.03
N LEU A 53 0.74 4.58 13.93
CA LEU A 53 -0.04 3.86 12.91
C LEU A 53 -1.25 3.14 13.51
N SER A 54 -1.09 2.51 14.67
CA SER A 54 -2.17 1.78 15.35
C SER A 54 -3.21 2.67 16.02
N LEU A 55 -2.84 3.90 16.38
CA LEU A 55 -3.61 4.86 17.17
C LEU A 55 -4.06 4.31 18.53
N VAL A 56 -3.39 3.26 19.02
CA VAL A 56 -3.76 2.56 20.26
C VAL A 56 -3.63 3.45 21.50
N ASP A 57 -2.79 4.48 21.43
CA ASP A 57 -2.63 5.50 22.48
C ASP A 57 -3.91 6.33 22.73
N ARG A 58 -4.84 6.37 21.76
CA ARG A 58 -6.17 6.98 21.93
C ARG A 58 -7.10 6.16 22.83
N LEU A 59 -6.80 4.89 23.06
CA LEU A 59 -7.59 3.98 23.90
C LEU A 59 -7.00 3.92 25.32
N THR A 60 -7.09 5.03 26.05
CA THR A 60 -6.48 5.21 27.39
C THR A 60 -6.98 4.27 28.49
N PHE A 61 -8.01 3.48 28.22
CA PHE A 61 -8.56 2.46 29.12
C PHE A 61 -7.98 1.06 28.89
N LEU A 62 -7.16 0.88 27.85
CA LEU A 62 -6.42 -0.36 27.63
C LEU A 62 -5.18 -0.38 28.52
N ASP A 63 -4.91 -1.52 29.13
CA ASP A 63 -3.62 -1.73 29.77
C ASP A 63 -2.50 -1.99 28.73
N ALA A 64 -1.25 -2.11 29.20
CA ALA A 64 -0.10 -2.33 28.31
C ALA A 64 -0.15 -3.67 27.56
N HIS A 65 -0.75 -4.71 28.13
CA HIS A 65 -0.89 -6.02 27.49
C HIS A 65 -1.95 -5.97 26.39
N GLU A 66 -3.09 -5.35 26.67
CA GLU A 66 -4.19 -5.11 25.74
C GLU A 66 -3.75 -4.22 24.57
N ALA A 67 -3.05 -3.12 24.86
CA ALA A 67 -2.51 -2.24 23.82
C ALA A 67 -1.50 -2.97 22.92
N ARG A 68 -0.67 -3.85 23.49
CA ARG A 68 0.26 -4.68 22.72
C ARG A 68 -0.49 -5.67 21.83
N LEU A 69 -1.49 -6.38 22.36
CA LEU A 69 -2.30 -7.31 21.57
C LEU A 69 -2.99 -6.61 20.39
N LEU A 70 -3.57 -5.42 20.63
CA LEU A 70 -4.19 -4.61 19.58
C LEU A 70 -3.18 -4.29 18.46
N SER A 71 -1.97 -3.83 18.84
CA SER A 71 -0.91 -3.52 17.87
C SER A 71 -0.44 -4.75 17.07
N GLN A 72 -0.51 -5.95 17.64
CA GLN A 72 -0.14 -7.21 17.00
C GLN A 72 -1.22 -7.66 16.01
N ILE A 73 -2.49 -7.51 16.37
CA ILE A 73 -3.63 -7.77 15.48
C ILE A 73 -3.58 -6.82 14.29
N GLN A 74 -3.44 -5.52 14.55
CA GLN A 74 -3.32 -4.54 13.47
C GLN A 74 -2.04 -4.78 12.64
N GLY A 75 -0.93 -5.23 13.24
CA GLY A 75 0.28 -5.61 12.50
C GLY A 75 0.08 -6.82 11.58
N ARG A 76 -0.71 -7.82 11.99
CA ARG A 76 -1.12 -8.93 11.12
C ARG A 76 -1.99 -8.43 9.97
N THR A 77 -2.97 -7.58 10.27
CA THR A 77 -3.83 -6.95 9.26
C THR A 77 -3.03 -6.08 8.29
N TYR A 78 -1.99 -5.40 8.79
CA TYR A 78 -1.14 -4.55 7.99
C TYR A 78 -0.43 -5.37 6.89
N ALA A 79 0.15 -6.52 7.27
CA ALA A 79 0.73 -7.47 6.33
C ALA A 79 -0.30 -8.04 5.34
N TYR A 80 -1.48 -8.43 5.82
CA TYR A 80 -2.56 -8.96 4.99
C TYR A 80 -3.05 -7.96 3.94
N LEU A 81 -3.29 -6.70 4.33
CA LEU A 81 -3.76 -5.66 3.41
C LEU A 81 -2.69 -5.29 2.37
N PHE A 82 -1.39 -5.33 2.71
CA PHE A 82 -0.36 -5.23 1.67
C PHE A 82 -0.43 -6.39 0.68
N GLY A 83 -0.60 -7.63 1.18
CA GLY A 83 -0.82 -8.79 0.31
C GLY A 83 -1.99 -8.63 -0.67
N LEU A 84 -3.03 -7.85 -0.33
CA LEU A 84 -4.10 -7.51 -1.26
C LEU A 84 -3.63 -6.56 -2.37
N VAL A 85 -2.90 -5.50 -2.02
CA VAL A 85 -2.52 -4.46 -2.99
C VAL A 85 -1.42 -4.91 -3.94
N GLU A 86 -0.41 -5.64 -3.44
CA GLU A 86 0.69 -6.13 -4.29
C GLU A 86 0.20 -7.01 -5.44
N ARG A 87 -0.97 -7.66 -5.23
CA ARG A 87 -1.59 -8.51 -6.24
C ARG A 87 -1.99 -7.73 -7.50
N PHE A 88 -2.59 -6.55 -7.35
CA PHE A 88 -2.98 -5.75 -8.52
C PHE A 88 -1.85 -4.86 -9.01
N ILE A 89 -0.94 -4.43 -8.13
CA ILE A 89 0.22 -3.61 -8.49
C ILE A 89 1.12 -4.39 -9.46
N SER A 90 1.52 -5.60 -9.06
CA SER A 90 2.32 -6.49 -9.93
C SER A 90 1.66 -6.75 -11.29
N ALA A 91 0.35 -7.04 -11.30
CA ALA A 91 -0.39 -7.29 -12.53
C ALA A 91 -0.46 -6.05 -13.44
N LYS A 92 -0.69 -4.85 -12.88
CA LYS A 92 -0.71 -3.61 -13.63
C LYS A 92 0.67 -3.25 -14.18
N MET A 93 1.74 -3.46 -13.42
CA MET A 93 3.10 -3.17 -13.90
C MET A 93 3.55 -4.10 -15.03
N LEU A 94 3.15 -5.37 -15.00
CA LEU A 94 3.35 -6.28 -16.13
C LEU A 94 2.59 -5.83 -17.39
N ASP A 95 1.35 -5.37 -17.23
CA ASP A 95 0.52 -4.82 -18.31
C ASP A 95 1.16 -3.54 -18.90
N GLN A 96 1.63 -2.62 -18.06
CA GLN A 96 2.38 -1.44 -18.53
C GLN A 96 3.69 -1.82 -19.24
N GLY A 97 4.42 -2.82 -18.71
CA GLY A 97 5.64 -3.32 -19.33
C GLY A 97 5.45 -3.77 -20.78
N ARG A 98 4.28 -4.30 -21.12
CA ARG A 98 3.95 -4.71 -22.50
C ARG A 98 4.05 -3.56 -23.51
N ALA A 99 3.72 -2.34 -23.10
CA ALA A 99 3.78 -1.17 -23.98
C ALA A 99 5.22 -0.80 -24.39
N HIS A 100 6.22 -1.23 -23.61
CA HIS A 100 7.63 -0.88 -23.84
C HIS A 100 8.42 -1.96 -24.60
N VAL A 101 7.78 -3.09 -24.97
CA VAL A 101 8.47 -4.29 -25.50
C VAL A 101 9.31 -4.05 -26.75
N PHE A 102 8.93 -3.10 -27.60
CA PHE A 102 9.63 -2.83 -28.87
C PHE A 102 10.41 -1.51 -28.89
N ASP A 103 10.31 -0.69 -27.85
CA ASP A 103 10.82 0.70 -27.85
C ASP A 103 11.90 0.90 -26.78
N ASP A 104 11.52 1.08 -25.51
CA ASP A 104 12.44 1.37 -24.41
C ASP A 104 12.77 0.11 -23.60
N GLN A 105 13.88 -0.54 -23.97
CA GLN A 105 14.36 -1.76 -23.30
C GLN A 105 14.65 -1.54 -21.81
N LEU A 106 15.06 -0.33 -21.40
CA LEU A 106 15.34 -0.03 -20.00
C LEU A 106 14.06 0.19 -19.19
N ALA A 107 13.03 0.79 -19.80
CA ALA A 107 11.70 0.87 -19.21
C ALA A 107 11.11 -0.53 -19.01
N LEU A 108 11.19 -1.40 -20.04
CA LEU A 108 10.77 -2.79 -19.92
C LEU A 108 11.51 -3.52 -18.79
N GLU A 109 12.86 -3.44 -18.74
CA GLU A 109 13.63 -4.09 -17.68
C GLU A 109 13.27 -3.55 -16.29
N ALA A 110 13.06 -2.23 -16.16
CA ALA A 110 12.68 -1.62 -14.90
C ALA A 110 11.32 -2.12 -14.39
N LEU A 111 10.31 -2.20 -15.27
CA LEU A 111 8.96 -2.66 -14.92
C LEU A 111 8.90 -4.18 -14.65
N VAL A 112 9.71 -4.98 -15.35
CA VAL A 112 9.86 -6.41 -15.04
C VAL A 112 10.49 -6.59 -13.65
N ARG A 113 11.50 -5.79 -13.32
CA ARG A 113 12.14 -5.83 -11.99
C ARG A 113 11.20 -5.39 -10.87
N PHE A 114 10.47 -4.30 -11.09
CA PHE A 114 9.38 -3.86 -10.21
C PHE A 114 8.42 -5.04 -9.96
N SER A 115 7.88 -5.63 -11.04
CA SER A 115 6.90 -6.72 -10.94
C SER A 115 7.46 -7.94 -10.18
N ASN A 116 8.74 -8.25 -10.35
CA ASN A 116 9.41 -9.30 -9.61
C ASN A 116 9.53 -8.98 -8.11
N ASP A 117 9.84 -7.73 -7.75
CA ASP A 117 9.87 -7.28 -6.36
C ASP A 117 8.47 -7.41 -5.72
N GLU A 118 7.39 -7.07 -6.44
CA GLU A 118 6.03 -7.23 -5.91
C GLU A 118 5.56 -8.68 -5.77
N ILE A 119 5.99 -9.58 -6.65
CA ILE A 119 5.72 -11.01 -6.49
C ILE A 119 6.45 -11.54 -5.25
N LYS A 120 7.67 -11.06 -4.99
CA LYS A 120 8.41 -11.35 -3.76
C LYS A 120 7.70 -10.76 -2.54
N HIS A 121 7.13 -9.55 -2.61
CA HIS A 121 6.34 -8.98 -1.51
C HIS A 121 5.07 -9.79 -1.22
N GLN A 122 4.35 -10.26 -2.25
CA GLN A 122 3.21 -11.18 -2.07
C GLN A 122 3.60 -12.43 -1.27
N GLU A 123 4.72 -13.06 -1.64
CA GLU A 123 5.22 -14.24 -0.92
C GLU A 123 5.66 -13.90 0.51
N LEU A 124 6.34 -12.76 0.70
CA LEU A 124 6.72 -12.28 2.02
C LEU A 124 5.51 -12.12 2.93
N PHE A 125 4.48 -11.40 2.47
CA PHE A 125 3.29 -11.10 3.27
C PHE A 125 2.49 -12.37 3.59
N ARG A 126 2.38 -13.30 2.64
CA ARG A 126 1.76 -14.62 2.88
C ARG A 126 2.51 -15.40 3.97
N ARG A 127 3.84 -15.42 3.93
CA ARG A 127 4.67 -16.14 4.92
C ARG A 127 4.57 -15.53 6.31
N ILE A 128 4.69 -14.21 6.43
CA ILE A 128 4.62 -13.57 7.76
C ILE A 128 3.21 -13.63 8.34
N GLU A 129 2.16 -13.59 7.51
CA GLU A 129 0.78 -13.83 7.94
C GLU A 129 0.67 -15.21 8.59
N THR A 130 1.20 -16.26 7.93
CA THR A 130 1.21 -17.62 8.48
C THR A 130 2.01 -17.70 9.77
N MET A 131 3.20 -17.08 9.83
CA MET A 131 4.05 -17.06 11.03
C MET A 131 3.34 -16.39 12.21
N ILE A 132 2.74 -15.23 12.00
CA ILE A 132 2.02 -14.49 13.04
C ILE A 132 0.75 -15.26 13.46
N GLY A 133 -0.01 -15.75 12.48
CA GLY A 133 -1.25 -16.49 12.69
C GLY A 133 -1.06 -17.78 13.48
N SER A 134 0.11 -18.43 13.40
CA SER A 134 0.43 -19.64 14.17
C SER A 134 0.57 -19.40 15.68
N GLN A 135 0.79 -18.15 16.11
CA GLN A 135 1.02 -17.76 17.50
C GLN A 135 -0.15 -16.98 18.10
N LEU A 136 -0.99 -16.38 17.26
CA LEU A 136 -2.22 -15.70 17.70
C LEU A 136 -3.39 -16.69 17.84
N PRO A 137 -4.37 -16.41 18.72
CA PRO A 137 -5.55 -17.26 18.88
C PRO A 137 -6.33 -17.50 17.57
N ALA A 138 -7.05 -18.62 17.49
CA ALA A 138 -7.90 -18.90 16.34
C ALA A 138 -9.04 -17.87 16.18
N GLY A 139 -9.59 -17.78 14.96
CA GLY A 139 -10.79 -16.98 14.66
C GLY A 139 -10.54 -15.59 14.05
N TYR A 140 -9.31 -15.28 13.68
CA TYR A 140 -9.00 -14.11 12.84
C TYR A 140 -9.64 -14.28 11.46
N ARG A 141 -10.17 -13.20 10.87
CA ARG A 141 -10.84 -13.22 9.58
C ARG A 141 -10.20 -12.22 8.63
N GLN A 142 -9.81 -12.70 7.45
CA GLN A 142 -9.52 -11.86 6.29
C GLN A 142 -10.84 -11.62 5.56
N VAL A 143 -11.22 -10.36 5.37
CA VAL A 143 -12.53 -10.01 4.80
C VAL A 143 -12.56 -9.91 3.28
N ALA A 144 -11.41 -10.01 2.62
CA ALA A 144 -11.27 -9.89 1.17
C ALA A 144 -10.25 -10.90 0.62
N ASP A 145 -10.48 -11.33 -0.63
CA ASP A 145 -9.56 -12.17 -1.38
C ASP A 145 -8.68 -11.31 -2.31
N PRO A 146 -7.35 -11.52 -2.35
CA PRO A 146 -6.46 -10.76 -3.22
C PRO A 146 -6.85 -10.77 -4.70
N ASN A 147 -7.36 -11.87 -5.25
CA ASN A 147 -7.74 -11.94 -6.66
C ASN A 147 -9.08 -11.25 -6.93
N ASP A 148 -10.02 -11.31 -6.00
CA ASP A 148 -11.27 -10.55 -6.10
C ASP A 148 -10.98 -9.04 -6.11
N VAL A 149 -10.14 -8.57 -5.18
CA VAL A 149 -9.69 -7.17 -5.13
C VAL A 149 -8.98 -6.79 -6.42
N ALA A 150 -8.03 -7.61 -6.88
CA ALA A 150 -7.31 -7.31 -8.11
C ALA A 150 -8.21 -7.27 -9.35
N ARG A 151 -9.21 -8.15 -9.46
CA ARG A 151 -10.19 -8.12 -10.56
C ARG A 151 -11.00 -6.83 -10.57
N VAL A 152 -11.44 -6.35 -9.41
CA VAL A 152 -12.19 -5.08 -9.31
C VAL A 152 -11.29 -3.89 -9.65
N VAL A 153 -10.08 -3.83 -9.07
CA VAL A 153 -9.16 -2.71 -9.29
C VAL A 153 -8.72 -2.64 -10.76
N LEU A 154 -8.34 -3.76 -11.36
CA LEU A 154 -7.85 -3.80 -12.75
C LEU A 154 -8.95 -3.58 -13.80
N ALA A 155 -10.22 -3.59 -13.40
CA ALA A 155 -11.35 -3.23 -14.26
C ALA A 155 -11.56 -1.71 -14.38
N SER A 156 -10.94 -0.90 -13.50
CA SER A 156 -10.93 0.56 -13.60
C SER A 156 -9.93 1.07 -14.64
N SER A 157 -10.03 2.36 -14.99
CA SER A 157 -9.08 2.96 -15.92
C SER A 157 -7.63 2.82 -15.45
N THR A 158 -6.69 2.61 -16.39
CA THR A 158 -5.26 2.50 -16.11
C THR A 158 -4.76 3.71 -15.32
N TRP A 159 -5.24 4.91 -15.64
CA TRP A 159 -4.87 6.13 -14.92
C TRP A 159 -5.25 6.07 -13.43
N SER A 160 -6.43 5.55 -13.09
CA SER A 160 -6.89 5.42 -11.71
C SER A 160 -6.10 4.39 -10.93
N VAL A 161 -5.78 3.25 -11.57
CA VAL A 161 -4.97 2.19 -10.94
C VAL A 161 -3.55 2.69 -10.67
N LEU A 162 -2.95 3.42 -11.62
CA LEU A 162 -1.62 4.01 -11.44
C LEU A 162 -1.63 5.14 -10.38
N ALA A 163 -2.70 5.93 -10.31
CA ALA A 163 -2.89 6.91 -9.25
C ALA A 163 -2.95 6.25 -7.86
N LEU A 164 -3.74 5.18 -7.71
CA LEU A 164 -3.84 4.42 -6.48
C LEU A 164 -2.51 3.75 -6.10
N THR A 165 -1.81 3.18 -7.08
CA THR A 165 -0.49 2.57 -6.87
C THR A 165 0.52 3.62 -6.37
N CYS A 166 0.61 4.76 -7.06
CA CYS A 166 1.49 5.86 -6.65
C CYS A 166 1.16 6.39 -5.24
N HIS A 167 -0.13 6.46 -4.89
CA HIS A 167 -0.60 6.81 -3.53
C HIS A 167 -0.09 5.81 -2.49
N ILE A 168 -0.21 4.52 -2.76
CA ILE A 168 0.23 3.43 -1.88
C ILE A 168 1.73 3.51 -1.61
N GLU A 169 2.50 3.56 -2.69
CA GLU A 169 3.96 3.59 -2.65
C GLU A 169 4.47 4.78 -1.83
N LEU A 170 3.82 5.95 -1.97
CA LEU A 170 4.17 7.15 -1.21
C LEU A 170 3.84 7.06 0.28
N PHE A 171 2.72 6.45 0.68
CA PHE A 171 2.46 6.28 2.11
C PHE A 171 3.37 5.22 2.74
N VAL A 172 3.78 4.18 2.01
CA VAL A 172 4.75 3.19 2.51
C VAL A 172 6.05 3.87 2.91
N GLN A 173 6.53 4.80 2.07
CA GLN A 173 7.70 5.62 2.40
C GLN A 173 7.53 6.41 3.71
N SER A 174 6.35 7.02 3.88
CA SER A 174 6.04 7.84 5.05
C SER A 174 5.92 7.02 6.31
N HIS A 175 5.19 5.90 6.26
CA HIS A 175 5.03 4.97 7.39
C HIS A 175 6.38 4.45 7.88
N TYR A 176 7.26 4.02 6.97
CA TYR A 176 8.55 3.50 7.41
C TYR A 176 9.41 4.60 8.02
N ALA A 177 9.60 5.72 7.31
CA ALA A 177 10.52 6.78 7.76
C ALA A 177 10.06 7.48 9.04
N GLN A 178 8.74 7.70 9.20
CA GLN A 178 8.19 8.51 10.29
C GLN A 178 7.72 7.67 11.48
N SER A 179 7.31 6.43 11.25
CA SER A 179 6.68 5.60 12.30
C SER A 179 7.47 4.35 12.65
N ILE A 180 7.94 3.56 11.68
CA ILE A 180 8.54 2.24 11.96
C ILE A 180 10.03 2.34 12.27
N ALA A 181 10.81 3.04 11.44
CA ALA A 181 12.24 3.18 11.61
C ALA A 181 12.67 3.79 12.97
N PRO A 182 12.03 4.87 13.48
CA PRO A 182 12.48 5.52 14.70
C PRO A 182 12.15 4.76 16.00
N HIS A 183 11.32 3.71 15.95
CA HIS A 183 10.80 3.04 17.14
C HIS A 183 11.57 1.72 17.37
N GLU A 184 12.37 1.66 18.43
CA GLU A 184 13.22 0.50 18.78
C GLU A 184 12.52 -0.53 19.68
N GLU A 185 11.36 -0.17 20.22
CA GLU A 185 10.51 -1.02 21.05
C GLU A 185 9.70 -2.04 20.24
N LEU A 186 9.61 -1.85 18.92
CA LEU A 186 8.90 -2.77 18.02
C LEU A 186 9.58 -4.14 17.94
N CYS A 187 8.81 -5.15 17.54
CA CYS A 187 9.35 -6.47 17.21
C CYS A 187 10.45 -6.33 16.13
N PRO A 188 11.69 -6.79 16.38
CA PRO A 188 12.80 -6.62 15.45
C PRO A 188 12.54 -7.24 14.06
N LEU A 189 11.92 -8.42 14.01
CA LEU A 189 11.57 -9.06 12.73
C LEU A 189 10.51 -8.26 11.97
N PHE A 190 9.48 -7.76 12.65
CA PHE A 190 8.46 -6.92 12.04
C PHE A 190 9.07 -5.65 11.45
N LYS A 191 9.92 -4.97 12.22
CA LYS A 191 10.64 -3.76 11.76
C LYS A 191 11.50 -4.05 10.52
N ASP A 192 12.21 -5.18 10.50
CA ASP A 192 13.02 -5.56 9.35
C ASP A 192 12.18 -5.94 8.13
N VAL A 193 11.06 -6.65 8.29
CA VAL A 193 10.14 -6.95 7.17
C VAL A 193 9.76 -5.68 6.43
N PHE A 194 9.29 -4.67 7.16
CA PHE A 194 8.87 -3.40 6.55
C PHE A 194 10.03 -2.51 6.12
N LYS A 195 11.25 -2.71 6.66
CA LYS A 195 12.48 -2.08 6.14
C LYS A 195 12.86 -2.63 4.77
N PHE A 196 12.82 -3.95 4.60
CA PHE A 196 13.17 -4.59 3.34
C PHE A 196 12.12 -4.31 2.26
N HIS A 197 10.83 -4.33 2.62
CA HIS A 197 9.73 -3.86 1.77
C HIS A 197 9.94 -2.40 1.35
N TRP A 198 10.10 -1.49 2.30
CA TRP A 198 10.35 -0.07 2.04
C TRP A 198 11.55 0.20 1.12
N LYS A 199 12.62 -0.59 1.23
CA LYS A 199 13.83 -0.45 0.41
C LYS A 199 13.52 -0.64 -1.07
N ASP A 200 12.58 -1.53 -1.40
CA ASP A 200 12.13 -1.74 -2.77
C ASP A 200 11.17 -0.64 -3.21
N GLU A 201 10.17 -0.32 -2.38
CA GLU A 201 9.15 0.70 -2.66
C GLU A 201 9.72 2.11 -2.87
N SER A 202 10.87 2.40 -2.22
CA SER A 202 11.56 3.69 -2.38
C SER A 202 11.99 3.98 -3.82
N ARG A 203 12.07 2.93 -4.65
CA ARG A 203 12.40 3.01 -6.07
C ARG A 203 11.15 2.97 -6.94
N HIS A 204 10.15 2.20 -6.52
CA HIS A 204 8.90 1.95 -7.25
C HIS A 204 8.14 3.23 -7.50
N VAL A 205 8.04 4.10 -6.49
CA VAL A 205 7.40 5.41 -6.59
C VAL A 205 7.83 6.27 -7.79
N VAL A 206 9.09 6.14 -8.24
CA VAL A 206 9.63 6.87 -9.39
C VAL A 206 9.10 6.29 -10.70
N LEU A 207 8.93 4.97 -10.77
CA LEU A 207 8.31 4.26 -11.90
C LEU A 207 6.81 4.57 -11.96
N ASP A 208 6.10 4.55 -10.83
CA ASP A 208 4.68 4.87 -10.81
C ASP A 208 4.40 6.28 -11.29
N GLU A 209 5.21 7.25 -10.86
CA GLU A 209 5.10 8.63 -11.34
C GLU A 209 5.31 8.72 -12.87
N LEU A 210 6.30 7.97 -13.40
CA LEU A 210 6.60 7.96 -14.83
C LEU A 210 5.46 7.34 -15.63
N GLU A 211 4.99 6.15 -15.25
CA GLU A 211 3.90 5.45 -15.93
C GLU A 211 2.57 6.23 -15.80
N TRP A 212 2.28 6.80 -14.63
CA TRP A 212 1.05 7.57 -14.43
C TRP A 212 1.02 8.84 -15.29
N LYS A 213 2.14 9.56 -15.39
CA LYS A 213 2.26 10.73 -16.28
C LYS A 213 2.19 10.34 -17.75
N ALA A 214 2.84 9.24 -18.13
CA ALA A 214 2.80 8.74 -19.50
C ALA A 214 1.38 8.35 -19.89
N GLU A 215 0.62 7.72 -18.99
CA GLU A 215 -0.79 7.40 -19.20
C GLU A 215 -1.65 8.66 -19.28
N HIS A 216 -1.46 9.62 -18.37
CA HIS A 216 -2.20 10.88 -18.38
C HIS A 216 -2.04 11.64 -19.71
N ALA A 217 -0.85 11.63 -20.30
CA ALA A 217 -0.57 12.30 -21.57
C ALA A 217 -1.35 11.69 -22.78
N LYS A 218 -1.87 10.47 -22.64
CA LYS A 218 -2.65 9.80 -23.70
C LYS A 218 -4.15 10.13 -23.62
N LEU A 219 -4.65 10.50 -22.45
CA LEU A 219 -6.09 10.66 -22.22
C LEU A 219 -6.64 11.95 -22.81
N SER A 220 -7.81 11.85 -23.44
CA SER A 220 -8.65 13.01 -23.71
C SER A 220 -9.23 13.60 -22.42
N PRO A 221 -9.75 14.84 -22.44
CA PRO A 221 -10.39 15.43 -21.27
C PRO A 221 -11.56 14.61 -20.72
N ALA A 222 -12.34 13.96 -21.59
CA ALA A 222 -13.48 13.13 -21.18
C ALA A 222 -13.03 11.82 -20.52
N GLU A 223 -12.00 11.16 -21.07
CA GLU A 223 -11.43 9.96 -20.45
C GLU A 223 -10.76 10.26 -19.12
N CYS A 224 -10.07 11.41 -19.02
CA CYS A 224 -9.51 11.89 -17.75
C CYS A 224 -10.62 12.14 -16.71
N ASP A 225 -11.76 12.73 -17.11
CA ASP A 225 -12.88 12.92 -16.19
C ASP A 225 -13.46 11.60 -15.68
N GLN A 226 -13.61 10.61 -16.56
CA GLN A 226 -14.03 9.27 -16.17
C GLN A 226 -13.00 8.60 -15.25
N ALA A 227 -11.70 8.72 -15.54
CA ALA A 227 -10.63 8.18 -14.70
C ALA A 227 -10.65 8.77 -13.28
N VAL A 228 -11.06 10.03 -13.11
CA VAL A 228 -11.26 10.62 -11.79
C VAL A 228 -12.44 9.97 -11.06
N ASN A 229 -13.55 9.66 -11.75
CA ASN A 229 -14.67 8.93 -11.14
C ASN A 229 -14.26 7.53 -10.70
N ASP A 230 -13.48 6.84 -11.54
CA ASP A 230 -12.94 5.53 -11.24
C ASP A 230 -12.01 5.57 -10.02
N LEU A 231 -11.13 6.58 -9.90
CA LEU A 231 -10.27 6.75 -8.73
C LEU A 231 -11.09 6.94 -7.44
N ILE A 232 -12.16 7.73 -7.50
CA ILE A 232 -13.08 7.91 -6.37
C ILE A 232 -13.74 6.58 -5.98
N ALA A 233 -14.20 5.82 -6.97
CA ALA A 233 -14.80 4.51 -6.73
C ALA A 233 -13.81 3.50 -6.13
N LEU A 234 -12.55 3.52 -6.58
CA LEU A 234 -11.49 2.70 -6.01
C LEU A 234 -11.22 3.04 -4.54
N VAL A 235 -11.11 4.33 -4.19
CA VAL A 235 -10.93 4.74 -2.79
C VAL A 235 -12.12 4.33 -1.92
N ALA A 236 -13.35 4.46 -2.43
CA ALA A 236 -14.55 4.00 -1.73
C ALA A 236 -14.55 2.47 -1.52
N ALA A 237 -14.10 1.69 -2.51
CA ALA A 237 -13.96 0.25 -2.40
C ALA A 237 -12.90 -0.15 -1.37
N VAL A 238 -11.76 0.55 -1.34
CA VAL A 238 -10.73 0.37 -0.30
C VAL A 238 -11.35 0.65 1.08
N ASP A 239 -12.03 1.78 1.26
CA ASP A 239 -12.65 2.13 2.54
C ASP A 239 -13.68 1.09 3.02
N ALA A 240 -14.45 0.49 2.10
CA ALA A 240 -15.38 -0.58 2.44
C ALA A 240 -14.66 -1.84 2.99
N ILE A 241 -13.50 -2.19 2.43
CA ILE A 241 -12.64 -3.27 2.96
C ILE A 241 -12.12 -2.91 4.35
N LEU A 242 -11.68 -1.66 4.55
CA LEU A 242 -11.16 -1.20 5.85
C LEU A 242 -12.25 -1.22 6.94
N GLN A 243 -13.48 -0.82 6.62
CA GLN A 243 -14.64 -0.89 7.52
C GLN A 243 -14.97 -2.34 7.92
N ALA A 244 -14.96 -3.27 6.96
CA ALA A 244 -15.21 -4.67 7.24
C ALA A 244 -14.09 -5.29 8.08
N GLN A 245 -12.82 -4.98 7.76
CA GLN A 245 -11.67 -5.53 8.47
C GLN A 245 -11.54 -4.95 9.89
N SER A 246 -11.78 -3.65 10.09
CA SER A 246 -11.76 -3.04 11.43
C SER A 246 -12.83 -3.66 12.33
N THR A 247 -14.00 -3.99 11.79
CA THR A 247 -15.05 -4.70 12.51
C THR A 247 -14.61 -6.10 12.91
N ALA A 248 -14.08 -6.88 11.96
CA ALA A 248 -13.58 -8.23 12.23
C ALA A 248 -12.45 -8.24 13.29
N ASP A 249 -11.54 -7.27 13.22
CA ASP A 249 -10.40 -7.17 14.13
C ASP A 249 -10.81 -6.68 15.52
N ALA A 250 -11.78 -5.78 15.63
CA ALA A 250 -12.31 -5.32 16.91
C ALA A 250 -13.06 -6.44 17.64
N GLU A 251 -13.86 -7.24 16.91
CA GLU A 251 -14.49 -8.45 17.44
C GLU A 251 -13.45 -9.47 17.91
N TYR A 252 -12.41 -9.69 17.09
CA TYR A 252 -11.33 -10.62 17.41
C TYR A 252 -10.56 -10.18 18.66
N PHE A 253 -10.19 -8.91 18.75
CA PHE A 253 -9.54 -8.33 19.92
C PHE A 253 -10.40 -8.49 21.17
N THR A 254 -11.67 -8.09 21.11
CA THR A 254 -12.60 -8.14 22.25
C THR A 254 -12.80 -9.56 22.78
N ARG A 255 -12.76 -10.57 21.90
CA ARG A 255 -12.89 -11.99 22.28
C ARG A 255 -11.65 -12.53 23.00
N HIS A 256 -10.47 -11.98 22.71
CA HIS A 256 -9.19 -12.51 23.17
C HIS A 256 -8.46 -11.61 24.18
N ALA A 257 -9.07 -10.47 24.53
CA ALA A 257 -8.59 -9.64 25.63
C ALA A 257 -8.74 -10.34 26.99
N SER A 258 -7.91 -9.96 27.95
CA SER A 258 -7.88 -10.53 29.31
C SER A 258 -9.13 -10.23 30.14
N ARG A 259 -9.94 -9.26 29.71
CA ARG A 259 -11.17 -8.85 30.38
C ARG A 259 -12.27 -8.58 29.35
N SER A 260 -13.51 -8.48 29.85
CA SER A 260 -14.62 -7.96 29.07
C SER A 260 -14.59 -6.43 29.04
N PHE A 261 -15.02 -5.86 27.91
CA PHE A 261 -15.22 -4.43 27.73
C PHE A 261 -16.69 -4.06 27.86
N SER A 262 -16.97 -2.84 28.33
CA SER A 262 -18.32 -2.28 28.25
C SER A 262 -18.73 -2.04 26.79
N VAL A 263 -20.03 -1.81 26.56
CA VAL A 263 -20.54 -1.48 25.22
C VAL A 263 -19.85 -0.23 24.65
N ASP A 264 -19.62 0.78 25.49
CA ASP A 264 -18.96 2.02 25.09
C ASP A 264 -17.47 1.82 24.78
N GLU A 265 -16.76 1.00 25.58
CA GLU A 265 -15.36 0.65 25.33
C GLU A 265 -15.22 -0.14 24.02
N ALA A 266 -16.08 -1.13 23.78
CA ALA A 266 -16.09 -1.92 22.54
C ALA A 266 -16.35 -1.05 21.29
N ALA A 267 -17.30 -0.11 21.39
CA ALA A 267 -17.56 0.85 20.32
C ALA A 267 -16.35 1.75 20.04
N ARG A 268 -15.66 2.22 21.09
CA ARG A 268 -14.43 3.04 20.95
C ARG A 268 -13.27 2.25 20.33
N ILE A 269 -13.12 0.97 20.67
CA ILE A 269 -12.11 0.09 20.05
C ILE A 269 -12.37 -0.02 18.54
N ASN A 270 -13.62 -0.31 18.14
CA ASN A 270 -13.99 -0.44 16.74
C ASN A 270 -13.73 0.85 15.95
N ALA A 271 -14.18 1.99 16.49
CA ALA A 271 -13.96 3.29 15.86
C ALA A 271 -12.46 3.61 15.72
N CYS A 272 -11.67 3.39 16.77
CA CYS A 272 -10.22 3.62 16.73
C CYS A 272 -9.51 2.73 15.68
N MET A 273 -9.90 1.46 15.56
CA MET A 273 -9.34 0.59 14.53
C MET A 273 -9.68 1.08 13.12
N LEU A 274 -10.91 1.55 12.88
CA LEU A 274 -11.29 2.13 11.60
C LEU A 274 -10.49 3.40 11.30
N ASP A 275 -10.34 4.29 12.28
CA ASP A 275 -9.52 5.50 12.14
C ASP A 275 -8.08 5.16 11.80
N ALA A 276 -7.51 4.16 12.47
CA ALA A 276 -6.15 3.69 12.22
C ALA A 276 -6.00 3.13 10.80
N TYR A 277 -6.97 2.35 10.33
CA TYR A 277 -6.92 1.76 8.98
C TYR A 277 -7.11 2.80 7.89
N ARG A 278 -8.04 3.75 8.07
CA ARG A 278 -8.16 4.90 7.18
C ARG A 278 -6.88 5.73 7.16
N TRP A 279 -6.31 5.99 8.34
CA TRP A 279 -5.02 6.68 8.47
C TRP A 279 -3.93 6.00 7.65
N GLN A 280 -3.76 4.69 7.85
CA GLN A 280 -2.76 3.88 7.16
C GLN A 280 -2.97 3.84 5.64
N TYR A 281 -4.17 3.53 5.16
CA TYR A 281 -4.37 3.12 3.76
C TYR A 281 -4.99 4.19 2.86
N ILE A 282 -5.44 5.32 3.40
CA ILE A 282 -6.07 6.39 2.62
C ILE A 282 -5.49 7.75 2.99
N ILE A 283 -5.61 8.15 4.25
CA ILE A 283 -5.38 9.53 4.69
C ILE A 283 -3.91 9.92 4.55
N SER A 284 -2.99 9.09 5.03
CA SER A 284 -1.54 9.38 5.00
C SER A 284 -1.04 9.60 3.57
N GLY A 285 -1.52 8.82 2.60
CA GLY A 285 -1.17 8.97 1.19
C GLY A 285 -1.87 10.16 0.52
N VAL A 286 -3.13 10.44 0.86
CA VAL A 286 -3.85 11.64 0.35
C VAL A 286 -3.17 12.92 0.82
N GLN A 287 -2.72 12.94 2.09
CA GLN A 287 -2.00 14.07 2.68
C GLN A 287 -0.53 14.13 2.25
N HIS A 288 -0.01 13.13 1.56
CA HIS A 288 1.38 13.11 1.14
C HIS A 288 1.64 14.26 0.13
N PRO A 289 2.57 15.20 0.43
CA PRO A 289 2.73 16.41 -0.38
C PRO A 289 3.08 16.14 -1.85
N HIS A 290 3.79 15.03 -2.13
CA HIS A 290 4.12 14.67 -3.51
C HIS A 290 2.90 14.18 -4.28
N PHE A 291 2.06 13.34 -3.66
CA PHE A 291 0.85 12.81 -4.29
C PHE A 291 -0.12 13.95 -4.60
N ALA A 292 -0.37 14.83 -3.62
CA ALA A 292 -1.23 16.00 -3.80
C ALA A 292 -0.75 16.90 -4.95
N ARG A 293 0.56 17.12 -5.09
CA ARG A 293 1.12 17.89 -6.22
C ARG A 293 0.92 17.20 -7.56
N LEU A 294 1.11 15.89 -7.65
CA LEU A 294 0.91 15.14 -8.88
C LEU A 294 -0.56 15.15 -9.29
N LEU A 295 -1.46 14.80 -8.38
CA LEU A 295 -2.88 14.77 -8.61
C LEU A 295 -3.41 16.14 -9.06
N THR A 296 -3.04 17.21 -8.36
CA THR A 296 -3.45 18.59 -8.70
C THR A 296 -2.96 19.00 -10.10
N ARG A 297 -1.79 18.53 -10.55
CA ARG A 297 -1.27 18.85 -11.89
C ARG A 297 -1.99 18.09 -13.00
N MET A 298 -2.56 16.93 -12.70
CA MET A 298 -3.21 16.05 -13.67
C MET A 298 -4.74 16.13 -13.63
N THR A 299 -5.30 17.06 -12.87
CA THR A 299 -6.74 17.23 -12.72
C THR A 299 -7.13 18.70 -12.82
N THR A 300 -8.37 18.95 -13.21
CA THR A 300 -8.97 20.29 -13.21
C THR A 300 -9.49 20.66 -11.82
N PRO A 301 -9.75 21.96 -11.54
CA PRO A 301 -10.37 22.37 -10.28
C PRO A 301 -11.72 21.69 -9.99
N ALA A 302 -12.54 21.43 -11.03
CA ALA A 302 -13.81 20.73 -10.88
C ALA A 302 -13.62 19.27 -10.46
N GLN A 303 -12.66 18.58 -11.07
CA GLN A 303 -12.28 17.21 -10.72
C GLN A 303 -11.73 17.13 -9.29
N MET A 304 -10.83 18.05 -8.91
CA MET A 304 -10.33 18.13 -7.53
C MET A 304 -11.44 18.38 -6.51
N SER A 305 -12.41 19.24 -6.83
CA SER A 305 -13.58 19.47 -5.97
C SER A 305 -14.41 18.18 -5.76
N ARG A 306 -14.59 17.39 -6.82
CA ARG A 306 -15.29 16.10 -6.76
C ARG A 306 -14.53 15.09 -5.89
N ILE A 307 -13.20 15.01 -6.05
CA ILE A 307 -12.33 14.17 -5.22
C ILE A 307 -12.42 14.58 -3.75
N ASN A 308 -12.29 15.87 -3.43
CA ASN A 308 -12.34 16.37 -2.06
C ASN A 308 -13.71 16.11 -1.41
N THR A 309 -14.79 16.26 -2.18
CA THR A 309 -16.15 15.96 -1.72
C THR A 309 -16.30 14.48 -1.36
N ALA A 310 -15.77 13.58 -2.20
CA ALA A 310 -15.79 12.14 -1.95
C ALA A 310 -14.91 11.71 -0.77
N LEU A 311 -13.79 12.40 -0.52
CA LEU A 311 -12.88 12.12 0.60
C LEU A 311 -13.39 12.66 1.95
N SER A 312 -14.20 13.72 1.96
CA SER A 312 -14.73 14.36 3.17
C SER A 312 -15.23 13.39 4.26
N PRO A 313 -16.09 12.39 3.98
CA PRO A 313 -16.57 11.45 4.99
C PRO A 313 -15.49 10.49 5.54
N ILE A 314 -14.34 10.36 4.87
CA ILE A 314 -13.21 9.53 5.30
C ILE A 314 -12.21 10.36 6.11
N MET A 315 -12.09 11.66 5.80
CA MET A 315 -11.14 12.59 6.42
C MET A 315 -11.54 13.09 7.81
N GLY A 316 -12.82 13.05 8.15
CA GLY A 316 -13.36 13.64 9.37
C GLY A 316 -13.31 12.72 10.57
N HIS A 317 -12.12 12.38 11.08
CA HIS A 317 -11.95 11.61 12.33
C HIS A 317 -10.81 12.12 13.21
#